data_AF-A0A914LUF2-F1
#
_entry.id   AF-A0A914LUF2-F1
#
_cell.length_a   1.000
_cell.length_b   1.000
_cell.length_c   1.000
_cell.angle_alpha   90.00
_cell.angle_beta   90.00
_cell.angle_gamma   90.00
#
_symmetry.space_group_name_H-M   'P 1'
#
loop_
_entity.id
_entity.type
_entity.pdbx_description
1 polymer ?
#
loop_
_entity_poly.entity_id
_entity_poly.type
_entity_poly.pdbx_seq_one_letter_code
_entity_poly.pdbx_strand_id
1 'polypeptide(L)'
;MNKFSFCVLIFFLFFILFIAQFGIFVESKDELLLVQAFWRHGDRWPISTYANDPIKEDRWLQGWGQLTPKGMSQQVILGDKLAQKYIRELKFVSPRYKSTEIYVRSTDFNRTLTSAISNMVGFYKNGEPGEDFPEDAWPKGFTPVAVHSTSSQGDQLVTDMVSPCPRLSEMQKLMKKTPEYEKLMSDKKWIFDDLTKFCGQAINTSNVGMLQDTLFIEDLYKNKLKLEMPEWTQNKTIRAEIKNISDLMNEWNNGRGLKPFNGVDFSLELPRIHGGPILWLLIGNMLAKMHCLKPDADKNRTPRSGKNLLKSDF
;
A
#
# COMPACT_ATOMS: atom_id res chain seq x y z
N MET A 1 43.59 60.19 0.21
CA MET A 1 43.22 59.44 -1.00
C MET A 1 42.76 60.43 -2.06
N ASN A 2 43.31 60.38 -3.28
CA ASN A 2 42.82 61.22 -4.38
C ASN A 2 41.39 60.80 -4.76
N LYS A 3 40.56 61.76 -5.21
CA LYS A 3 39.15 61.54 -5.61
C LYS A 3 38.99 60.34 -6.57
N PHE A 4 39.99 60.11 -7.42
CA PHE A 4 40.05 58.97 -8.33
C PHE A 4 40.06 57.61 -7.60
N SER A 5 40.92 57.43 -6.60
CA SER A 5 40.99 56.20 -5.80
C SER A 5 39.72 55.95 -4.99
N PHE A 6 39.02 57.02 -4.56
CA PHE A 6 37.75 56.88 -3.84
C PHE A 6 36.62 56.42 -4.77
N CYS A 7 36.53 56.95 -5.99
CA CYS A 7 35.57 56.48 -7.00
C CYS A 7 35.81 55.03 -7.41
N VAL A 8 37.07 54.61 -7.57
CA VAL A 8 37.41 53.21 -7.90
C VAL A 8 36.98 52.27 -6.78
N LEU A 9 37.20 52.65 -5.51
CA LEU A 9 36.80 51.83 -4.35
C LEU A 9 35.27 51.66 -4.28
N ILE A 10 34.51 52.74 -4.54
CA ILE A 10 33.05 52.72 -4.58
C ILE A 10 32.56 51.81 -5.72
N PHE A 11 33.14 51.93 -6.91
CA PHE A 11 32.76 51.10 -8.05
C PHE A 11 33.05 49.62 -7.79
N PHE A 12 34.18 49.32 -7.13
CA PHE A 12 34.54 47.96 -6.74
C PHE A 12 33.61 47.40 -5.66
N LEU A 13 33.19 48.21 -4.68
CA LEU A 13 32.20 47.84 -3.67
C LEU A 13 30.82 47.57 -4.29
N PHE A 14 30.37 48.40 -5.24
CA PHE A 14 29.13 48.16 -5.97
C PHE A 14 29.21 46.92 -6.86
N PHE A 15 30.37 46.64 -7.47
CA PHE A 15 30.58 45.43 -8.27
C PHE A 15 30.56 44.16 -7.41
N ILE A 16 31.17 44.19 -6.21
CA ILE A 16 31.12 43.08 -5.25
C ILE A 16 29.68 42.89 -4.73
N LEU A 17 28.96 43.97 -4.41
CA LEU A 17 27.55 43.90 -4.01
C LEU A 17 26.66 43.37 -5.15
N PHE A 18 26.93 43.74 -6.40
CA PHE A 18 26.23 43.22 -7.58
C PHE A 18 26.50 41.72 -7.78
N ILE A 19 27.75 41.25 -7.63
CA ILE A 19 28.08 39.82 -7.67
C ILE A 19 27.45 39.07 -6.49
N ALA A 20 27.39 39.67 -5.29
CA ALA A 20 26.74 39.06 -4.13
C ALA A 20 25.21 38.97 -4.29
N GLN A 21 24.59 39.93 -4.99
CA GLN A 21 23.15 39.94 -5.28
C GLN A 21 22.78 38.99 -6.45
N PHE A 22 23.72 38.77 -7.38
CA PHE A 22 23.69 37.72 -8.41
C PHE A 22 24.52 36.50 -8.04
N GLY A 23 24.70 36.24 -6.74
CA GLY A 23 25.35 35.02 -6.28
C GLY A 23 24.70 33.85 -6.99
N ILE A 24 25.49 33.09 -7.74
CA ILE A 24 25.01 31.90 -8.44
C ILE A 24 24.58 30.94 -7.34
N PHE A 25 23.30 30.96 -6.99
CA PHE A 25 22.68 29.84 -6.34
C PHE A 25 22.78 28.70 -7.36
N VAL A 26 23.82 27.89 -7.23
CA VAL A 26 23.80 26.53 -7.78
C VAL A 26 22.73 25.82 -6.97
N GLU A 27 21.48 26.04 -7.37
CA GLU A 27 20.37 25.20 -6.95
C GLU A 27 20.68 23.85 -7.56
N SER A 28 21.29 22.96 -6.77
CA SER A 28 21.28 21.53 -7.05
C SER A 28 19.82 21.12 -7.07
N LYS A 29 19.17 21.25 -8.23
CA LYS A 29 17.81 20.80 -8.41
C LYS A 29 17.88 19.29 -8.48
N ASP A 30 17.57 18.65 -7.35
CA ASP A 30 17.39 17.21 -7.31
C ASP A 30 16.38 16.82 -8.39
N GLU A 31 16.79 15.92 -9.27
CA GLU A 31 15.94 15.41 -10.33
C GLU A 31 15.16 14.20 -9.81
N LEU A 32 13.84 14.19 -10.02
CA LEU A 32 13.03 13.01 -9.76
C LEU A 32 13.28 11.98 -10.86
N LEU A 33 13.91 10.85 -10.51
CA LEU A 33 14.28 9.80 -11.48
C LEU A 33 13.30 8.62 -11.53
N LEU A 34 12.68 8.29 -10.39
CA LEU A 34 11.81 7.13 -10.24
C LEU A 34 10.76 7.42 -9.17
N VAL A 35 9.52 7.00 -9.45
CA VAL A 35 8.43 6.95 -8.47
C VAL A 35 7.98 5.50 -8.33
N GLN A 36 7.85 5.04 -7.10
CA GLN A 36 7.26 3.74 -6.78
C GLN A 36 6.16 3.99 -5.74
N ALA A 37 4.92 3.62 -6.08
CA ALA A 37 3.76 3.92 -5.26
C ALA A 37 2.97 2.65 -4.95
N PHE A 38 2.48 2.55 -3.72
CA PHE A 38 1.56 1.50 -3.28
C PHE A 38 0.35 2.15 -2.66
N TRP A 39 -0.80 1.50 -2.87
CA TRP A 39 -2.04 1.90 -2.24
C TRP A 39 -2.85 0.66 -1.91
N ARG A 40 -3.65 0.76 -0.86
CA ARG A 40 -4.69 -0.22 -0.56
C ARG A 40 -5.81 -0.08 -1.60
N HIS A 41 -6.53 -1.18 -1.82
CA HIS A 41 -7.82 -1.14 -2.50
C HIS A 41 -8.77 -0.09 -1.89
N GLY A 42 -9.78 0.34 -2.66
CA GLY A 42 -10.85 1.19 -2.13
C GLY A 42 -11.80 0.46 -1.16
N ASP A 43 -12.84 1.15 -0.73
CA ASP A 43 -13.94 0.61 0.07
C ASP A 43 -14.53 -0.69 -0.55
N ARG A 44 -14.80 -1.68 0.30
CA ARG A 44 -15.25 -3.03 -0.07
C ARG A 44 -16.34 -3.56 0.86
N TRP A 45 -17.02 -4.63 0.45
CA TRP A 45 -17.86 -5.45 1.32
C TRP A 45 -17.03 -6.31 2.29
N PRO A 46 -17.63 -6.90 3.35
CA PRO A 46 -16.93 -7.83 4.24
C PRO A 46 -16.36 -9.01 3.46
N ILE A 47 -15.26 -9.61 3.90
CA ILE A 47 -14.67 -10.78 3.23
C ILE A 47 -15.34 -12.11 3.62
N SER A 48 -16.09 -12.11 4.71
CA SER A 48 -16.86 -13.23 5.28
C SER A 48 -17.66 -12.70 6.47
N THR A 49 -18.33 -13.57 7.21
CA THR A 49 -18.97 -13.23 8.48
C THR A 49 -18.91 -14.39 9.50
N TYR A 50 -19.49 -14.21 10.69
CA TYR A 50 -19.63 -15.21 11.74
C TYR A 50 -20.94 -16.03 11.61
N ALA A 51 -20.96 -17.22 12.22
CA ALA A 51 -22.03 -18.20 12.03
C ALA A 51 -23.44 -17.63 12.35
N ASN A 52 -23.60 -17.00 13.51
CA ASN A 52 -24.85 -16.41 13.97
C ASN A 52 -25.19 -15.03 13.38
N ASP A 53 -24.38 -14.49 12.46
CA ASP A 53 -24.69 -13.20 11.85
C ASP A 53 -25.98 -13.28 11.01
N PRO A 54 -27.01 -12.46 11.27
CA PRO A 54 -28.18 -12.42 10.39
C PRO A 54 -27.87 -11.86 8.99
N ILE A 55 -26.75 -11.16 8.80
CA ILE A 55 -26.41 -10.48 7.54
C ILE A 55 -25.56 -11.41 6.67
N LYS A 56 -26.18 -12.11 5.71
CA LYS A 56 -25.51 -13.07 4.83
C LYS A 56 -25.05 -12.45 3.51
N GLU A 57 -24.41 -13.26 2.67
CA GLU A 57 -23.72 -12.82 1.46
C GLU A 57 -24.62 -12.07 0.48
N ASP A 58 -25.88 -12.49 0.40
CA ASP A 58 -26.93 -11.95 -0.46
C ASP A 58 -27.23 -10.46 -0.22
N ARG A 59 -26.85 -9.94 0.95
CA ARG A 59 -26.97 -8.50 1.28
C ARG A 59 -25.89 -7.65 0.62
N TRP A 60 -24.83 -8.25 0.10
CA TRP A 60 -23.67 -7.56 -0.47
C TRP A 60 -23.63 -7.74 -1.98
N LEU A 61 -23.69 -6.63 -2.71
CA LEU A 61 -23.70 -6.67 -4.18
C LEU A 61 -22.40 -7.30 -4.72
N GLN A 62 -22.52 -8.34 -5.53
CA GLN A 62 -21.39 -9.18 -6.01
C GLN A 62 -20.73 -10.06 -4.94
N GLY A 63 -21.29 -10.12 -3.73
CA GLY A 63 -20.87 -11.02 -2.66
C GLY A 63 -19.66 -10.53 -1.88
N TRP A 64 -19.01 -11.45 -1.17
CA TRP A 64 -17.95 -11.12 -0.22
C TRP A 64 -16.71 -10.52 -0.88
N GLY A 65 -16.11 -9.56 -0.17
CA GLY A 65 -14.78 -9.02 -0.44
C GLY A 65 -14.69 -8.18 -1.72
N GLN A 66 -15.80 -7.94 -2.40
CA GLN A 66 -15.82 -7.17 -3.64
C GLN A 66 -15.72 -5.66 -3.38
N LEU A 67 -15.12 -4.96 -4.34
CA LEU A 67 -14.99 -3.52 -4.29
C LEU A 67 -16.36 -2.86 -4.50
N THR A 68 -16.67 -1.84 -3.69
CA THR A 68 -17.93 -1.11 -3.84
C THR A 68 -17.80 -0.03 -4.91
N PRO A 69 -18.93 0.50 -5.43
CA PRO A 69 -18.89 1.69 -6.29
C PRO A 69 -18.23 2.90 -5.61
N LYS A 70 -18.37 3.02 -4.28
CA LYS A 70 -17.66 4.02 -3.48
C LYS A 70 -16.14 3.76 -3.52
N GLY A 71 -15.71 2.51 -3.43
CA GLY A 71 -14.30 2.12 -3.55
C GLY A 71 -13.71 2.43 -4.92
N MET A 72 -14.46 2.20 -6.00
CA MET A 72 -14.06 2.60 -7.35
C MET A 72 -13.87 4.13 -7.43
N SER A 73 -14.84 4.90 -6.94
CA SER A 73 -14.76 6.37 -6.91
C SER A 73 -13.57 6.88 -6.11
N GLN A 74 -13.28 6.29 -4.94
CA GLN A 74 -12.09 6.64 -4.15
C GLN A 74 -10.79 6.44 -4.94
N GLN A 75 -10.70 5.38 -5.74
CA GLN A 75 -9.53 5.09 -6.56
C GLN A 75 -9.41 6.02 -7.76
N VAL A 76 -10.52 6.38 -8.42
CA VAL A 76 -10.52 7.42 -9.45
C VAL A 76 -10.01 8.75 -8.89
N ILE A 77 -10.45 9.14 -7.69
CA ILE A 77 -9.99 10.36 -7.02
C ILE A 77 -8.49 10.27 -6.68
N LEU A 78 -8.02 9.12 -6.19
CA LEU A 78 -6.60 8.92 -5.93
C LEU A 78 -5.77 9.02 -7.22
N GLY A 79 -6.20 8.36 -8.29
CA GLY A 79 -5.55 8.43 -9.60
C GLY A 79 -5.46 9.85 -10.15
N ASP A 80 -6.53 10.63 -10.01
CA ASP A 80 -6.53 12.03 -10.45
C ASP A 80 -5.55 12.89 -9.63
N LYS A 81 -5.44 12.66 -8.32
CA LYS A 81 -4.43 13.33 -7.46
C LYS A 81 -3.00 12.95 -7.86
N LEU A 82 -2.77 11.69 -8.20
CA LEU A 82 -1.47 11.22 -8.68
C LEU A 82 -1.15 11.85 -10.04
N ALA A 83 -2.12 11.96 -10.96
CA ALA A 83 -1.94 12.62 -12.25
C ALA A 83 -1.71 14.14 -12.10
N GLN A 84 -2.42 14.79 -11.18
CA GLN A 84 -2.17 16.19 -10.83
C GLN A 84 -0.69 16.39 -10.46
N LYS A 85 -0.14 15.51 -9.61
CA LYS A 85 1.25 15.59 -9.20
C LYS A 85 2.23 15.23 -10.31
N TYR A 86 2.09 14.05 -10.93
CA TYR A 86 3.12 13.45 -11.78
C TYR A 86 2.97 13.77 -13.26
N ILE A 87 1.78 14.10 -13.75
CA ILE A 87 1.55 14.52 -15.15
C ILE A 87 1.53 16.05 -15.25
N ARG A 88 0.75 16.74 -14.41
CA ARG A 88 0.47 18.18 -14.62
C ARG A 88 1.50 19.08 -13.97
N GLU A 89 1.82 18.85 -12.70
CA GLU A 89 2.77 19.69 -11.94
C GLU A 89 4.21 19.37 -12.28
N LEU A 90 4.62 18.10 -12.10
CA LEU A 90 6.01 17.68 -12.28
C LEU A 90 6.34 17.34 -13.74
N LYS A 91 5.34 17.05 -14.58
CA LYS A 91 5.53 16.57 -15.95
C LYS A 91 6.51 15.39 -16.03
N PHE A 92 6.46 14.52 -15.03
CA PHE A 92 7.36 13.38 -14.85
C PHE A 92 7.00 12.22 -15.78
N VAL A 93 5.71 12.01 -16.05
CA VAL A 93 5.22 11.06 -17.06
C VAL A 93 4.32 11.77 -18.08
N SER A 94 4.21 11.17 -19.27
CA SER A 94 3.48 11.74 -20.40
C SER A 94 1.98 11.89 -20.10
N PRO A 95 1.30 12.92 -20.65
CA PRO A 95 -0.15 13.07 -20.51
C PRO A 95 -0.97 11.95 -21.15
N ARG A 96 -0.41 11.29 -22.18
CA ARG A 96 -0.94 10.07 -22.82
C ARG A 96 -0.17 8.86 -22.30
N TYR A 97 -0.86 7.74 -22.14
CA TYR A 97 -0.28 6.50 -21.62
C TYR A 97 0.84 6.00 -22.55
N LYS A 98 1.99 5.68 -21.95
CA LYS A 98 3.08 4.97 -22.62
C LYS A 98 3.51 3.79 -21.75
N SER A 99 3.48 2.59 -22.32
CA SER A 99 3.87 1.35 -21.62
C SER A 99 5.33 1.34 -21.15
N THR A 100 6.18 2.18 -21.74
CA THR A 100 7.60 2.33 -21.35
C THR A 100 7.80 3.22 -20.12
N GLU A 101 6.79 4.00 -19.70
CA GLU A 101 6.92 4.97 -18.60
C GLU A 101 6.27 4.49 -17.29
N ILE A 102 5.30 3.58 -17.36
CA ILE A 102 4.56 3.11 -16.19
C ILE A 102 4.34 1.59 -16.24
N TYR A 103 4.54 0.97 -15.09
CA TYR A 103 4.22 -0.43 -14.84
C TYR A 103 3.23 -0.52 -13.67
N VAL A 104 2.09 -1.18 -13.88
CA VAL A 104 1.06 -1.34 -12.86
C VAL A 104 0.94 -2.81 -12.48
N ARG A 105 1.14 -3.11 -11.20
CA ARG A 105 0.99 -4.45 -10.63
C ARG A 105 -0.11 -4.44 -9.58
N SER A 106 -0.90 -5.50 -9.54
CA SER A 106 -1.92 -5.74 -8.52
C SER A 106 -1.82 -7.17 -7.98
N THR A 107 -2.24 -7.38 -6.73
CA THR A 107 -2.50 -8.74 -6.23
C THR A 107 -3.73 -9.32 -6.90
N ASP A 108 -3.79 -10.65 -6.96
CA ASP A 108 -4.85 -11.42 -7.62
C ASP A 108 -6.12 -11.52 -6.76
N PHE A 109 -6.73 -10.35 -6.49
CA PHE A 109 -8.08 -10.24 -5.95
C PHE A 109 -8.88 -9.27 -6.82
N ASN A 110 -10.15 -9.60 -7.07
CA ASN A 110 -11.05 -8.72 -7.83
C ASN A 110 -11.04 -7.28 -7.31
N ARG A 111 -11.04 -7.09 -5.99
CA ARG A 111 -11.04 -5.75 -5.38
C ARG A 111 -9.77 -4.94 -5.64
N THR A 112 -8.61 -5.57 -5.73
CA THR A 112 -7.33 -4.89 -5.98
C THR A 112 -7.14 -4.65 -7.47
N LEU A 113 -7.48 -5.62 -8.33
CA LEU A 113 -7.51 -5.44 -9.78
C LEU A 113 -8.44 -4.31 -10.21
N THR A 114 -9.69 -4.34 -9.73
CA THR A 114 -10.68 -3.30 -10.02
C THR A 114 -10.26 -1.95 -9.45
N SER A 115 -9.58 -1.93 -8.29
CA SER A 115 -9.02 -0.69 -7.72
C SER A 115 -7.91 -0.11 -8.60
N ALA A 116 -7.00 -0.94 -9.10
CA ALA A 116 -5.92 -0.50 -9.99
C ALA A 116 -6.47 0.06 -11.31
N ILE A 117 -7.45 -0.62 -11.92
CA ILE A 117 -8.14 -0.14 -13.12
C ILE A 117 -8.83 1.20 -12.83
N SER A 118 -9.59 1.30 -11.74
CA SER A 118 -10.27 2.55 -11.34
C SER A 118 -9.28 3.69 -11.09
N ASN A 119 -8.11 3.39 -10.54
CA ASN A 119 -7.05 4.37 -10.34
C ASN A 119 -6.52 4.89 -11.69
N MET A 120 -6.28 3.99 -12.64
CA MET A 120 -5.81 4.38 -13.99
C MET A 120 -6.85 5.18 -14.78
N VAL A 121 -8.14 4.94 -14.58
CA VAL A 121 -9.23 5.81 -15.09
C VAL A 121 -9.07 7.26 -14.58
N GLY A 122 -8.68 7.41 -13.31
CA GLY A 122 -8.39 8.72 -12.73
C GLY A 122 -7.07 9.33 -13.24
N PHE A 123 -6.07 8.48 -13.49
CA PHE A 123 -4.71 8.90 -13.82
C PHE A 123 -4.57 9.34 -15.30
N TYR A 124 -5.05 8.54 -16.25
CA TYR A 124 -4.97 8.84 -17.69
C TYR A 124 -6.35 9.16 -18.27
N LYS A 125 -6.60 10.44 -18.52
CA LYS A 125 -7.87 10.95 -19.07
C LYS A 125 -7.77 11.50 -20.49
N ASN A 126 -6.56 11.59 -21.04
CA ASN A 126 -6.27 12.29 -22.30
C ASN A 126 -5.90 11.32 -23.43
N GLY A 127 -6.40 10.07 -23.40
CA GLY A 127 -6.15 9.15 -24.50
C GLY A 127 -6.89 9.57 -25.78
N GLU A 128 -6.29 9.30 -26.93
CA GLU A 128 -6.82 9.65 -28.25
C GLU A 128 -7.54 8.46 -28.91
N PRO A 129 -8.81 8.64 -29.34
CA PRO A 129 -9.49 7.66 -30.17
C PRO A 129 -8.74 7.40 -31.49
N GLY A 130 -8.71 6.15 -31.94
CA GLY A 130 -7.98 5.71 -33.13
C GLY A 130 -6.49 5.43 -32.90
N GLU A 131 -5.91 5.91 -31.80
CA GLU A 131 -4.49 5.74 -31.47
C GLU A 131 -4.31 4.93 -30.19
N ASP A 132 -4.83 5.43 -29.05
CA ASP A 132 -4.69 4.77 -27.75
C ASP A 132 -5.80 3.72 -27.51
N PHE A 133 -6.93 3.87 -28.19
CA PHE A 133 -8.07 2.95 -28.13
C PHE A 133 -8.95 3.09 -29.39
N PRO A 134 -9.79 2.08 -29.71
CA PRO A 134 -10.67 2.12 -30.88
C PRO A 134 -11.62 3.34 -30.87
N GLU A 135 -11.85 3.94 -32.04
CA GLU A 135 -12.80 5.06 -32.17
C GLU A 135 -14.25 4.63 -31.92
N ASP A 136 -14.62 3.46 -32.45
CA ASP A 136 -15.94 2.86 -32.29
C ASP A 136 -15.95 1.77 -31.19
N ALA A 137 -17.11 1.57 -30.56
CA ALA A 137 -17.35 0.56 -29.53
C ALA A 137 -16.47 0.66 -28.26
N TRP A 138 -15.89 1.85 -27.99
CA TRP A 138 -15.07 2.10 -26.80
C TRP A 138 -15.75 3.06 -25.80
N PRO A 139 -15.65 2.83 -24.48
CA PRO A 139 -16.17 3.75 -23.48
C PRO A 139 -15.46 5.11 -23.53
N LYS A 140 -16.25 6.19 -23.53
CA LYS A 140 -15.73 7.56 -23.54
C LYS A 140 -14.87 7.83 -22.30
N GLY A 141 -13.69 8.40 -22.52
CA GLY A 141 -12.79 8.84 -21.44
C GLY A 141 -12.06 7.70 -20.71
N PHE A 142 -12.02 6.50 -21.29
CA PHE A 142 -11.27 5.38 -20.73
C PHE A 142 -10.00 5.12 -21.55
N THR A 143 -8.83 5.35 -20.96
CA THR A 143 -7.56 4.91 -21.57
C THR A 143 -7.20 3.53 -21.03
N PRO A 144 -7.03 2.49 -21.88
CA PRO A 144 -6.64 1.18 -21.42
C PRO A 144 -5.21 1.19 -20.89
N VAL A 145 -5.02 0.72 -19.66
CA VAL A 145 -3.70 0.56 -19.03
C VAL A 145 -3.57 -0.87 -18.55
N ALA A 146 -2.48 -1.54 -18.93
CA ALA A 146 -2.21 -2.91 -18.52
C ALA A 146 -1.99 -2.99 -16.99
N VAL A 147 -2.74 -3.88 -16.33
CA VAL A 147 -2.58 -4.22 -14.91
C VAL A 147 -2.10 -5.65 -14.83
N HIS A 148 -0.85 -5.84 -14.38
CA HIS A 148 -0.23 -7.15 -14.26
C HIS A 148 -0.54 -7.76 -12.89
N SER A 149 -0.69 -9.09 -12.86
CA SER A 149 -0.89 -9.83 -11.62
C SER A 149 -0.19 -11.18 -11.67
N THR A 150 0.01 -11.75 -10.49
CA THR A 150 0.54 -13.10 -10.28
C THR A 150 -0.50 -13.83 -9.45
N SER A 151 -0.77 -15.10 -9.80
CA SER A 151 -1.72 -15.92 -9.05
C SER A 151 -1.46 -15.84 -7.55
N SER A 152 -2.51 -15.70 -6.75
CA SER A 152 -2.39 -15.50 -5.30
C SER A 152 -1.48 -16.52 -4.58
N GLN A 153 -1.46 -17.78 -5.01
CA GLN A 153 -0.60 -18.83 -4.42
C GLN A 153 0.90 -18.65 -4.72
N GLY A 154 1.24 -17.94 -5.79
CA GLY A 154 2.62 -17.66 -6.21
C GLY A 154 3.06 -16.23 -5.92
N ASP A 155 2.19 -15.37 -5.39
CA ASP A 155 2.53 -13.98 -5.10
C ASP A 155 3.24 -13.87 -3.74
N GLN A 156 4.57 -13.94 -3.79
CA GLN A 156 5.46 -13.78 -2.62
C GLN A 156 5.77 -12.31 -2.28
N LEU A 157 5.24 -11.35 -3.04
CA LEU A 157 5.57 -9.93 -2.87
C LEU A 157 4.59 -9.22 -1.95
N VAL A 158 3.31 -9.56 -2.01
CA VAL A 158 2.25 -8.77 -1.33
C VAL A 158 1.23 -9.65 -0.61
N THR A 159 1.15 -10.96 -0.88
CA THR A 159 0.17 -11.85 -0.23
C THR A 159 0.83 -12.86 0.70
N ASP A 160 1.14 -12.41 1.91
CA ASP A 160 1.47 -13.27 3.05
C ASP A 160 0.33 -14.23 3.44
N MET A 161 -0.90 -13.95 3.01
CA MET A 161 -2.09 -14.72 3.36
C MET A 161 -2.30 -16.00 2.53
N VAL A 162 -1.63 -16.14 1.38
CA VAL A 162 -1.94 -17.23 0.43
C VAL A 162 -0.72 -18.07 0.06
N SER A 163 0.49 -17.49 0.03
CA SER A 163 1.70 -18.25 -0.23
C SER A 163 2.17 -19.00 1.03
N PRO A 164 2.37 -20.32 0.99
CA PRO A 164 2.89 -21.07 2.13
C PRO A 164 4.23 -20.53 2.62
N CYS A 165 4.29 -20.13 3.90
CA CYS A 165 5.52 -19.71 4.56
C CYS A 165 5.71 -20.50 5.86
N PRO A 166 6.55 -21.57 5.85
CA PRO A 166 6.82 -22.36 7.04
C PRO A 166 7.37 -21.51 8.19
N ARG A 167 8.24 -20.55 7.88
CA ARG A 167 8.82 -19.65 8.87
C ARG A 167 7.78 -18.75 9.53
N LEU A 168 6.83 -18.20 8.78
CA LEU A 168 5.72 -17.43 9.36
C LEU A 168 4.90 -18.30 10.31
N SER A 169 4.62 -19.54 9.92
CA SER A 169 3.88 -20.50 10.76
C SER A 169 4.62 -20.80 12.06
N GLU A 170 5.96 -20.91 12.03
CA GLU A 170 6.80 -21.03 13.24
C GLU A 170 6.69 -19.79 14.12
N MET A 171 6.78 -18.58 13.55
CA MET A 171 6.69 -17.32 14.31
C MET A 171 5.33 -17.18 14.99
N GLN A 172 4.23 -17.52 14.31
CA GLN A 172 2.89 -17.50 14.89
C GLN A 172 2.75 -18.51 16.03
N LYS A 173 3.32 -19.71 15.90
CA LYS A 173 3.35 -20.72 16.97
C LYS A 173 4.18 -20.26 18.17
N LEU A 174 5.30 -19.60 17.92
CA LEU A 174 6.19 -19.10 18.98
C LEU A 174 5.56 -17.90 19.71
N MET A 175 4.91 -17.00 18.98
CA MET A 175 4.14 -15.88 19.55
C MET A 175 3.08 -16.35 20.54
N LYS A 176 2.38 -17.45 20.25
CA LYS A 176 1.36 -18.02 21.16
C LYS A 176 1.93 -18.56 22.48
N LYS A 177 3.26 -18.63 22.63
CA LYS A 177 3.97 -19.08 23.83
C LYS A 177 4.64 -17.93 24.60
N THR A 178 4.47 -16.69 24.17
CA THR A 178 5.10 -15.56 24.85
C THR A 178 4.31 -15.18 26.11
N PRO A 179 4.98 -14.64 27.15
CA PRO A 179 4.30 -14.14 28.34
C PRO A 179 3.23 -13.08 28.04
N GLU A 180 3.47 -12.24 27.02
CA GLU A 180 2.52 -11.23 26.57
C GLU A 180 1.23 -11.87 26.03
N TYR A 181 1.35 -12.93 25.23
CA TYR A 181 0.21 -13.66 24.69
C TYR A 181 -0.56 -14.39 25.78
N GLU A 182 0.13 -15.07 26.69
CA GLU A 182 -0.49 -15.74 27.85
C GLU A 182 -1.26 -14.74 28.72
N LYS A 183 -0.67 -13.57 28.99
CA LYS A 183 -1.33 -12.48 29.73
C LYS A 183 -2.56 -11.97 29.02
N LEU A 184 -2.52 -11.76 27.70
CA LEU A 184 -3.69 -11.36 26.91
C LEU A 184 -4.82 -12.39 27.05
N MET A 185 -4.51 -13.67 26.90
CA MET A 185 -5.51 -14.74 27.00
C MET A 185 -6.11 -14.87 28.39
N SER A 186 -5.30 -14.65 29.44
CA SER A 186 -5.78 -14.60 30.83
C SER A 186 -6.67 -13.38 31.08
N ASP A 187 -6.18 -12.18 30.79
CA ASP A 187 -6.86 -10.91 31.09
C ASP A 187 -8.15 -10.73 30.27
N LYS A 188 -8.19 -11.29 29.05
CA LYS A 188 -9.29 -11.13 28.09
C LYS A 188 -10.09 -12.41 27.87
N LYS A 189 -9.99 -13.39 28.76
CA LYS A 189 -10.76 -14.64 28.65
C LYS A 189 -12.26 -14.39 28.49
N TRP A 190 -12.81 -13.50 29.32
CA TRP A 190 -14.25 -13.21 29.38
C TRP A 190 -14.82 -12.81 28.02
N ILE A 191 -14.11 -11.95 27.26
CA ILE A 191 -14.62 -11.44 25.99
C ILE A 191 -14.57 -12.53 24.91
N PHE A 192 -13.56 -13.41 24.90
CA PHE A 192 -13.54 -14.54 23.98
C PHE A 192 -14.68 -15.54 24.26
N ASP A 193 -15.00 -15.78 25.53
CA ASP A 193 -16.13 -16.64 25.92
C ASP A 193 -17.47 -16.05 25.44
N ASP A 194 -17.70 -14.75 25.71
CA ASP A 194 -18.90 -14.03 25.29
C ASP A 194 -19.05 -13.99 23.77
N LEU A 195 -17.98 -13.61 23.06
CA LEU A 195 -17.99 -13.56 21.60
C LEU A 195 -18.23 -14.93 20.99
N THR A 196 -17.68 -15.99 21.57
CA THR A 196 -17.92 -17.36 21.09
C THR A 196 -19.41 -17.72 21.19
N LYS A 197 -20.06 -17.36 22.31
CA LYS A 197 -21.50 -17.55 22.49
C LYS A 197 -22.33 -16.71 21.52
N PHE A 198 -22.02 -15.42 21.38
CA PHE A 198 -22.76 -14.53 20.48
C PHE A 198 -22.62 -14.93 19.02
N CYS A 199 -21.40 -15.26 18.61
CA CYS A 199 -21.08 -15.55 17.21
C CYS A 199 -21.50 -16.94 16.76
N GLY A 200 -21.80 -17.86 17.68
CA GLY A 200 -22.15 -19.26 17.37
C GLY A 200 -20.98 -20.08 16.84
N GLN A 201 -19.75 -19.59 17.03
CA GLN A 201 -18.51 -20.23 16.62
C GLN A 201 -17.37 -19.77 17.54
N ALA A 202 -16.31 -20.56 17.66
CA ALA A 202 -15.15 -20.18 18.46
C ALA A 202 -14.53 -18.87 17.94
N ILE A 203 -14.46 -17.85 18.81
CA ILE A 203 -13.74 -16.60 18.54
C ILE A 203 -12.45 -16.58 19.35
N ASN A 204 -11.34 -16.31 18.68
CA ASN A 204 -10.00 -16.28 19.26
C ASN A 204 -9.12 -15.23 18.55
N THR A 205 -7.88 -15.11 18.99
CA THR A 205 -6.89 -14.16 18.43
C THR A 205 -6.65 -14.33 16.92
N SER A 206 -6.95 -15.50 16.34
CA SER A 206 -6.73 -15.79 14.92
C SER A 206 -7.90 -15.33 14.03
N ASN A 207 -9.10 -15.07 14.57
CA ASN A 207 -10.27 -14.66 13.78
C ASN A 207 -10.99 -13.40 14.32
N VAL A 208 -10.61 -12.86 15.48
CA VAL A 208 -11.21 -11.64 16.04
C VAL A 208 -11.07 -10.42 15.12
N GLY A 209 -9.98 -10.33 14.34
CA GLY A 209 -9.82 -9.27 13.34
C GLY A 209 -10.81 -9.36 12.18
N MET A 210 -11.22 -10.57 11.80
CA MET A 210 -12.25 -10.78 10.79
C MET A 210 -13.63 -10.37 11.30
N LEU A 211 -13.93 -10.66 12.58
CA LEU A 211 -15.13 -10.16 13.25
C LEU A 211 -15.14 -8.63 13.32
N GLN A 212 -14.00 -8.02 13.66
CA GLN A 212 -13.84 -6.57 13.70
C GLN A 212 -14.13 -5.92 12.34
N ASP A 213 -13.53 -6.44 11.26
CA ASP A 213 -13.73 -5.95 9.88
C ASP A 213 -15.20 -6.06 9.44
N THR A 214 -15.81 -7.21 9.70
CA THR A 214 -17.21 -7.49 9.35
C THR A 214 -18.16 -6.49 9.98
N LEU A 215 -18.11 -6.39 11.31
CA LEU A 215 -18.99 -5.50 12.05
C LEU A 215 -18.71 -4.02 11.74
N PHE A 216 -17.46 -3.65 11.44
CA PHE A 216 -17.13 -2.28 11.01
C PHE A 216 -17.81 -1.93 9.68
N ILE A 217 -17.77 -2.84 8.70
CA ILE A 217 -18.39 -2.60 7.39
C ILE A 217 -19.92 -2.62 7.51
N GLU A 218 -20.49 -3.50 8.31
CA GLU A 218 -21.94 -3.47 8.61
C GLU A 218 -22.36 -2.13 9.21
N ASP A 219 -21.61 -1.59 10.17
CA ASP A 219 -21.89 -0.27 10.73
C ASP A 219 -21.83 0.85 9.67
N LEU A 220 -20.89 0.77 8.72
CA LEU A 220 -20.79 1.74 7.61
C LEU A 220 -22.02 1.71 6.70
N TYR A 221 -22.64 0.55 6.53
CA TYR A 221 -23.69 0.32 5.54
C TYR A 221 -25.09 0.08 6.12
N LYS A 222 -25.23 -0.02 7.44
CA LYS A 222 -26.51 -0.38 8.11
C LYS A 222 -27.67 0.50 7.70
N ASN A 223 -27.47 1.82 7.62
CA ASN A 223 -28.52 2.75 7.24
C ASN A 223 -28.87 2.64 5.75
N LYS A 224 -27.86 2.47 4.89
CA LYS A 224 -28.03 2.40 3.44
C LYS A 224 -28.72 1.10 3.02
N LEU A 225 -28.34 -0.02 3.63
CA LEU A 225 -28.82 -1.35 3.28
C LEU A 225 -29.92 -1.87 4.23
N LYS A 226 -30.34 -1.05 5.20
CA LYS A 226 -31.30 -1.41 6.25
C LYS A 226 -30.91 -2.74 6.90
N LEU A 227 -29.69 -2.80 7.41
CA LEU A 227 -29.16 -3.99 8.06
C LEU A 227 -29.67 -4.04 9.49
N GLU A 228 -30.19 -5.20 9.89
CA GLU A 228 -30.61 -5.48 11.26
C GLU A 228 -29.47 -6.20 11.97
N MET A 229 -28.72 -5.44 12.77
CA MET A 229 -27.59 -5.99 13.52
C MET A 229 -28.07 -6.51 14.88
N PRO A 230 -27.51 -7.63 15.39
CA PRO A 230 -27.85 -8.13 16.74
C PRO A 230 -27.58 -7.09 17.84
N GLU A 231 -28.38 -7.09 18.90
CA GLU A 231 -28.28 -6.08 19.99
C GLU A 231 -26.88 -6.01 20.61
N TRP A 232 -26.21 -7.15 20.79
CA TRP A 232 -24.88 -7.22 21.39
C TRP A 232 -23.84 -6.40 20.60
N THR A 233 -24.02 -6.21 19.29
CA THR A 233 -23.09 -5.42 18.46
C THR A 233 -23.15 -3.92 18.78
N GLN A 234 -24.20 -3.44 19.45
CA GLN A 234 -24.32 -2.06 19.89
C GLN A 234 -23.58 -1.78 21.21
N ASN A 235 -23.11 -2.83 21.91
CA ASN A 235 -22.37 -2.67 23.16
C ASN A 235 -20.98 -2.06 22.91
N LYS A 236 -20.82 -0.78 23.26
CA LYS A 236 -19.59 -0.02 23.03
C LYS A 236 -18.35 -0.64 23.68
N THR A 237 -18.50 -1.24 24.86
CA THR A 237 -17.37 -1.89 25.57
C THR A 237 -16.90 -3.13 24.80
N ILE A 238 -17.83 -3.99 24.39
CA ILE A 238 -17.51 -5.16 23.55
C ILE A 238 -16.84 -4.72 22.24
N ARG A 239 -17.38 -3.70 21.58
CA ARG A 239 -16.84 -3.18 20.31
C ARG A 239 -15.42 -2.60 20.48
N ALA A 240 -15.17 -1.89 21.57
CA ALA A 240 -13.85 -1.38 21.90
C ALA A 240 -12.86 -2.51 22.17
N GLU A 241 -13.25 -3.55 22.91
CA GLU A 241 -12.39 -4.70 23.19
C GLU A 241 -12.06 -5.51 21.93
N ILE A 242 -13.04 -5.78 21.06
CA ILE A 242 -12.82 -6.42 19.75
C ILE A 242 -11.77 -5.63 18.96
N LYS A 243 -11.92 -4.29 18.88
CA LYS A 243 -10.99 -3.43 18.15
C LYS A 243 -9.60 -3.46 18.77
N ASN A 244 -9.50 -3.30 20.09
CA ASN A 244 -8.21 -3.28 20.79
C ASN A 244 -7.44 -4.59 20.63
N ILE A 245 -8.13 -5.74 20.73
CA ILE A 245 -7.51 -7.05 20.53
C ILE A 245 -7.10 -7.22 19.06
N SER A 246 -7.96 -6.83 18.12
CA SER A 246 -7.63 -6.88 16.68
C SER A 246 -6.39 -6.04 16.35
N ASP A 247 -6.33 -4.80 16.85
CA ASP A 247 -5.19 -3.90 16.63
C ASP A 247 -3.91 -4.45 17.28
N LEU A 248 -4.01 -4.95 18.52
CA LEU A 248 -2.88 -5.59 19.19
C LEU A 248 -2.35 -6.80 18.41
N MET A 249 -3.26 -7.64 17.90
CA MET A 249 -2.85 -8.78 17.09
C MET A 249 -2.21 -8.36 15.76
N ASN A 250 -2.70 -7.29 15.13
CA ASN A 250 -2.06 -6.73 13.95
C ASN A 250 -0.64 -6.23 14.25
N GLU A 251 -0.43 -5.54 15.37
CA GLU A 251 0.91 -5.10 15.79
C GLU A 251 1.84 -6.31 16.02
N TRP A 252 1.37 -7.32 16.76
CA TRP A 252 2.15 -8.54 17.05
C TRP A 252 2.49 -9.33 15.79
N ASN A 253 1.55 -9.51 14.86
CA ASN A 253 1.79 -10.16 13.58
C ASN A 253 2.79 -9.39 12.70
N ASN A 254 2.95 -8.09 12.90
CA ASN A 254 3.95 -7.27 12.22
C ASN A 254 5.24 -7.08 13.05
N GLY A 255 5.45 -7.87 14.12
CA GLY A 255 6.66 -7.84 14.93
C GLY A 255 6.76 -6.71 15.93
N ARG A 256 5.67 -6.00 16.21
CA ARG A 256 5.65 -4.87 17.15
C ARG A 256 5.03 -5.28 18.48
N GLY A 257 5.53 -4.75 19.58
CA GLY A 257 4.93 -4.95 20.91
C GLY A 257 5.19 -6.31 21.56
N LEU A 258 6.04 -7.16 20.98
CA LEU A 258 6.50 -8.43 21.56
C LEU A 258 7.98 -8.31 21.95
N LYS A 259 8.36 -8.83 23.11
CA LYS A 259 9.77 -8.97 23.48
C LYS A 259 10.43 -10.16 22.77
N PRO A 260 11.76 -10.15 22.61
CA PRO A 260 12.47 -11.32 22.15
C PRO A 260 12.17 -12.55 23.01
N PHE A 261 11.95 -13.70 22.38
CA PHE A 261 11.55 -14.93 23.06
C PHE A 261 12.21 -16.14 22.39
N ASN A 262 12.79 -17.05 23.17
CA ASN A 262 13.50 -18.25 22.70
C ASN A 262 14.50 -17.97 21.56
N GLY A 263 15.29 -16.91 21.69
CA GLY A 263 16.32 -16.54 20.70
C GLY A 263 15.77 -15.90 19.42
N VAL A 264 14.47 -15.61 19.35
CA VAL A 264 13.83 -14.92 18.23
C VAL A 264 13.53 -13.48 18.63
N ASP A 265 13.96 -12.53 17.79
CA ASP A 265 13.51 -11.14 17.84
C ASP A 265 12.42 -10.93 16.78
N PHE A 266 11.15 -10.87 17.23
CA PHE A 266 10.01 -10.69 16.35
C PHE A 266 10.04 -9.36 15.58
N SER A 267 10.66 -8.32 16.15
CA SER A 267 10.77 -7.00 15.53
C SER A 267 11.69 -6.97 14.32
N LEU A 268 12.54 -8.00 14.19
CA LEU A 268 13.39 -8.21 13.02
C LEU A 268 12.82 -9.29 12.11
N GLU A 269 12.40 -10.43 12.66
CA GLU A 269 12.02 -11.60 11.87
C GLU A 269 10.69 -11.39 11.12
N LEU A 270 9.64 -10.88 11.77
CA LEU A 270 8.32 -10.73 11.13
C LEU A 270 8.33 -9.67 10.02
N PRO A 271 8.90 -8.47 10.18
CA PRO A 271 9.01 -7.51 9.09
C PRO A 271 9.83 -8.03 7.90
N ARG A 272 10.86 -8.85 8.14
CA ARG A 272 11.63 -9.49 7.06
C ARG A 272 10.81 -10.52 6.29
N ILE A 273 9.94 -11.27 6.96
CA ILE A 273 9.06 -12.27 6.34
C ILE A 273 7.94 -11.57 5.54
N HIS A 274 7.30 -10.55 6.13
CA HIS A 274 6.17 -9.85 5.50
C HIS A 274 6.62 -8.79 4.49
N GLY A 275 7.20 -7.69 4.98
CA GLY A 275 7.55 -6.53 4.15
C GLY A 275 8.91 -6.61 3.46
N GLY A 276 9.75 -7.58 3.83
CA GLY A 276 11.09 -7.76 3.27
C GLY A 276 11.10 -7.94 1.75
N PRO A 277 10.29 -8.85 1.16
CA PRO A 277 10.26 -9.07 -0.28
C PRO A 277 9.90 -7.80 -1.08
N ILE A 278 8.87 -7.05 -0.63
CA ILE A 278 8.46 -5.82 -1.33
C ILE A 278 9.48 -4.69 -1.16
N LEU A 279 10.12 -4.57 0.00
CA LEU A 279 11.21 -3.62 0.20
C LEU A 279 12.39 -3.94 -0.70
N TRP A 280 12.72 -5.23 -0.85
CA TRP A 280 13.79 -5.66 -1.75
C TRP A 280 13.47 -5.36 -3.21
N LEU A 281 12.22 -5.56 -3.65
CA LEU A 281 11.77 -5.14 -4.97
C LEU A 281 11.98 -3.63 -5.20
N LEU A 282 11.60 -2.80 -4.22
CA LEU A 282 11.76 -1.35 -4.31
C LEU A 282 13.22 -0.93 -4.45
N ILE A 283 14.09 -1.53 -3.64
CA ILE A 283 15.53 -1.29 -3.71
C ILE A 283 16.07 -1.76 -5.05
N GLY A 284 15.66 -2.95 -5.52
CA GLY A 284 16.02 -3.49 -6.83
C GLY A 284 15.68 -2.54 -7.97
N ASN A 285 14.46 -1.99 -7.99
CA ASN A 285 14.02 -1.03 -8.99
C ASN A 285 14.83 0.28 -8.95
N MET A 286 15.14 0.79 -7.76
CA MET A 286 16.01 1.97 -7.61
C MET A 286 17.41 1.71 -8.15
N LEU A 287 18.02 0.58 -7.79
CA LEU A 287 19.35 0.19 -8.27
C LEU A 287 19.37 -0.05 -9.78
N ALA A 288 18.33 -0.68 -10.33
CA ALA A 288 18.17 -0.89 -11.77
C ALA A 288 18.08 0.44 -12.51
N LYS A 289 17.26 1.39 -12.02
CA LYS A 289 17.16 2.73 -12.62
C LYS A 289 18.53 3.44 -12.60
N MET A 290 19.22 3.41 -11.47
CA MET A 290 20.56 4.00 -11.34
C MET A 290 21.58 3.36 -12.31
N HIS A 291 21.49 2.05 -12.53
CA HIS A 291 22.35 1.35 -13.49
C HIS A 291 22.06 1.79 -14.93
N CYS A 292 20.79 1.91 -15.32
CA CYS A 292 20.39 2.34 -16.66
C CYS A 292 20.85 3.77 -17.00
N LEU A 293 20.95 4.64 -15.99
CA LEU A 293 21.38 6.04 -16.14
C LEU A 293 22.91 6.22 -16.23
N LYS A 294 23.71 5.17 -15.98
CA LYS A 294 25.17 5.27 -16.13
C LYS A 294 25.55 5.49 -17.61
N PRO A 295 26.66 6.19 -17.90
CA PRO A 295 27.22 6.23 -19.25
C PRO A 295 27.55 4.82 -19.76
N ASP A 296 27.44 4.57 -21.07
CA ASP A 296 27.67 3.23 -21.64
C ASP A 296 29.07 2.67 -21.34
N ALA A 297 30.08 3.55 -21.21
CA ALA A 297 31.43 3.19 -20.79
C ALA A 297 31.51 2.57 -19.39
N ASP A 298 30.53 2.87 -18.52
CA ASP A 298 30.46 2.37 -17.14
C ASP A 298 29.48 1.20 -16.96
N LYS A 299 28.61 0.92 -17.95
CA LYS A 299 27.71 -0.25 -17.94
C LYS A 299 28.45 -1.57 -18.11
N ASN A 300 29.57 -1.57 -18.83
CA ASN A 300 30.41 -2.76 -19.07
C ASN A 300 31.29 -3.16 -17.87
N ARG A 301 31.33 -2.36 -16.79
CA ARG A 301 31.97 -2.77 -15.55
C ARG A 301 31.01 -3.70 -14.81
N THR A 302 31.28 -5.00 -14.88
CA THR A 302 30.54 -6.03 -14.11
C THR A 302 30.31 -5.54 -12.68
N PRO A 303 29.05 -5.44 -12.20
CA PRO A 303 28.79 -5.03 -10.84
C PRO A 303 29.47 -6.03 -9.88
N ARG A 304 30.36 -5.57 -9.01
CA ARG A 304 30.89 -6.36 -7.88
C ARG A 304 29.79 -6.56 -6.83
N SER A 305 28.73 -7.28 -7.20
CA SER A 305 27.67 -7.88 -6.34
C SER A 305 26.34 -8.12 -7.08
N GLY A 306 26.20 -7.70 -8.34
CA GLY A 306 24.91 -7.71 -9.05
C GLY A 306 24.60 -8.94 -9.92
N LYS A 307 25.47 -9.96 -9.95
CA LYS A 307 25.26 -11.16 -10.79
C LYS A 307 24.04 -12.02 -10.40
N ASN A 308 23.33 -11.68 -9.32
CA ASN A 308 22.11 -12.36 -8.87
C ASN A 308 20.84 -11.50 -8.97
N LEU A 309 20.88 -10.26 -9.51
CA LEU A 309 19.73 -9.34 -9.46
C LEU A 309 18.71 -9.51 -10.61
N LEU A 310 19.04 -10.28 -11.66
CA LEU A 310 18.14 -10.54 -12.80
C LEU A 310 17.93 -12.04 -13.08
N LYS A 311 18.50 -12.91 -12.24
CA LYS A 311 18.10 -14.32 -12.15
C LYS A 311 17.30 -14.51 -10.87
N SER A 312 16.18 -13.81 -10.77
CA SER A 312 15.08 -14.32 -9.97
C SER A 312 14.19 -15.09 -10.94
N ASP A 313 14.64 -16.29 -11.30
CA ASP A 313 13.68 -17.35 -11.60
C ASP A 313 12.94 -17.56 -10.27
N PHE A 314 11.77 -16.93 -10.15
CA PHE A 314 10.74 -17.34 -9.21
C PHE A 314 9.79 -18.27 -9.96
#